data_AF-A0A662CG42-F1
#
_entry.id   AF-A0A662CG42-F1
#
_cell.length_a   1.000
_cell.length_b   1.000
_cell.length_c   1.000
_cell.angle_alpha   90.00
_cell.angle_beta   90.00
_cell.angle_gamma   90.00
#
_symmetry.space_group_name_H-M   'P 1'
#
loop_
_entity.id
_entity.type
_entity.pdbx_description
1 polymer ?
#
loop_
_entity_poly.entity_id
_entity_poly.type
_entity_poly.pdbx_seq_one_letter_code
_entity_poly.pdbx_strand_id
1 'polypeptide(L)' 'IFRGKIVDVSPETFVIEITGDEGKIRAAVELLKPCGIRELVRTGNVAVMRGPKSLKLA' A
#
# COMPACT_ATOMS: atom_id res chain seq x y z
N ILE A 1 12.56 0.98 -5.22
CA ILE A 1 12.62 0.68 -3.77
C ILE A 1 11.31 0.02 -3.29
N PHE A 2 10.15 0.71 -3.28
CA PHE A 2 8.88 0.14 -2.80
C PHE A 2 8.03 -0.59 -3.84
N ARG A 3 8.42 -0.62 -5.12
CA ARG A 3 7.63 -1.24 -6.22
C ARG A 3 6.18 -0.73 -6.28
N GLY A 4 5.97 0.55 -5.95
CA GLY A 4 4.70 1.23 -6.13
C GLY A 4 4.46 1.61 -7.59
N LYS A 5 3.20 1.89 -7.92
CA LYS A 5 2.78 2.38 -9.24
C LYS A 5 2.17 3.76 -9.07
N ILE A 6 2.50 4.68 -9.98
CA ILE A 6 1.76 5.93 -10.13
C ILE A 6 0.52 5.58 -10.93
N VAL A 7 -0.66 5.76 -10.34
CA VAL A 7 -1.95 5.42 -10.96
C VAL A 7 -2.69 6.64 -11.50
N ASP A 8 -2.34 7.83 -11.02
CA ASP A 8 -2.85 9.10 -11.51
C ASP A 8 -1.80 10.22 -11.33
N VAL A 9 -1.85 11.22 -12.23
CA VAL A 9 -0.93 12.35 -12.29
C VAL A 9 -1.71 13.62 -12.59
N SER A 10 -1.50 14.65 -11.78
CA SER A 10 -1.94 16.02 -12.05
C SER A 10 -0.76 17.00 -11.93
N PRO A 11 -0.92 18.27 -12.34
CA PRO A 11 0.14 19.27 -12.16
C PRO A 11 0.59 19.48 -10.71
N GLU A 12 -0.28 19.19 -9.73
CA GLU A 12 -0.01 19.42 -8.31
C GLU A 12 0.09 18.15 -7.47
N THR A 13 -0.36 17.00 -7.98
CA THR A 13 -0.50 15.77 -7.19
C THR A 13 -0.14 14.53 -7.97
N PHE A 14 0.27 13.50 -7.24
CA PHE A 14 0.43 12.14 -7.72
C PHE A 14 -0.39 11.21 -6.84
N VAL A 15 -1.05 10.23 -7.46
CA VAL A 15 -1.67 9.11 -6.73
C VAL A 15 -0.80 7.88 -6.91
N ILE A 16 -0.36 7.30 -5.79
CA ILE A 16 0.58 6.18 -5.77
C ILE A 16 -0.09 4.98 -5.10
N GLU A 17 -0.16 3.87 -5.82
CA GLU A 17 -0.56 2.57 -5.28
C GLU A 17 0.67 1.80 -4.83
N ILE A 18 0.66 1.27 -3.60
CA ILE A 18 1.74 0.44 -3.07
C ILE A 18 1.15 -0.80 -2.38
N THR A 19 1.65 -1.97 -2.75
CA THR A 19 1.35 -3.23 -2.06
C THR A 19 2.59 -3.78 -1.36
N GLY A 20 2.39 -4.26 -0.13
CA GLY A 20 3.46 -4.78 0.71
C GLY A 20 2.96 -5.22 2.08
N ASP A 21 3.87 -5.81 2.85
CA ASP A 21 3.67 -5.96 4.29
C ASP A 21 3.61 -4.60 5.01
N GLU A 22 3.17 -4.62 6.26
CA GLU A 22 3.00 -3.43 7.08
C GLU A 22 4.29 -2.61 7.23
N GLY A 23 5.45 -3.27 7.33
CA GLY A 23 6.75 -2.60 7.45
C GLY A 23 7.08 -1.79 6.19
N LYS A 24 6.86 -2.40 5.03
CA LYS A 24 7.08 -1.76 3.73
C LYS A 24 6.13 -0.58 3.51
N ILE A 25 4.85 -0.72 3.85
CA ILE A 25 3.88 0.37 3.74
C ILE A 25 4.24 1.52 4.69
N ARG A 26 4.58 1.21 5.94
CA ARG A 26 5.00 2.22 6.93
C ARG A 26 6.23 2.99 6.45
N ALA A 27 7.26 2.29 5.98
CA ALA A 27 8.48 2.92 5.46
C ALA A 27 8.21 3.81 4.23
N ALA A 28 7.28 3.41 3.35
CA ALA A 28 6.88 4.25 2.23
C ALA A 28 6.18 5.53 2.69
N VAL A 29 5.27 5.44 3.65
CA VAL A 29 4.57 6.60 4.22
C VAL A 29 5.55 7.55 4.91
N GLU A 30 6.47 7.04 5.73
CA GLU A 30 7.49 7.88 6.39
C GLU A 30 8.38 8.62 5.37
N LEU A 31 8.76 7.95 4.28
CA LEU A 31 9.54 8.58 3.22
C LEU A 31 8.76 9.68 2.49
N LEU A 32 7.45 9.50 2.31
CA LEU A 32 6.59 10.44 1.58
C LEU A 32 6.04 11.58 2.46
N LYS A 33 6.14 11.49 3.79
CA LYS A 33 5.69 12.56 4.71
C LYS A 33 6.17 13.96 4.33
N PRO A 34 7.46 14.19 3.99
CA PRO A 34 7.95 15.52 3.64
C PRO A 34 7.36 16.07 2.33
N CYS A 35 6.87 15.20 1.44
CA CYS A 35 6.22 15.62 0.20
C CYS A 35 4.80 16.19 0.42
N GLY A 36 4.23 16.03 1.61
CA GLY A 36 2.86 16.44 1.91
C GLY A 36 1.83 15.44 1.40
N ILE A 37 1.54 14.42 2.22
CA ILE A 37 0.49 13.44 1.92
C ILE A 37 -0.87 14.12 2.10
N ARG A 38 -1.55 14.44 0.99
CA ARG A 38 -2.90 15.05 1.01
C ARG A 38 -3.96 14.07 1.50
N GLU A 39 -3.87 12.80 1.14
CA GLU A 39 -4.81 11.74 1.51
C GLU A 39 -4.10 10.38 1.62
N LEU A 40 -4.55 9.53 2.53
CA LEU A 40 -4.05 8.16 2.70
C LEU A 40 -5.21 7.19 2.92
N VAL A 41 -5.37 6.23 1.99
CA VAL A 41 -6.35 5.14 2.09
C VAL A 41 -5.63 3.81 2.17
N ARG A 42 -6.07 2.92 3.07
CA ARG A 42 -5.48 1.57 3.25
C ARG A 42 -6.55 0.53 3.57
N THR A 43 -6.39 -0.66 3.02
CA THR A 43 -7.28 -1.82 3.25
C THR A 43 -6.97 -2.59 4.54
N GLY A 44 -5.84 -2.30 5.20
CA GLY A 44 -5.32 -3.12 6.31
C GLY A 44 -4.71 -4.43 5.81
N ASN A 45 -4.43 -5.35 6.74
CA ASN A 45 -3.83 -6.64 6.41
C ASN A 45 -4.88 -7.57 5.80
N VAL A 46 -4.67 -7.97 4.55
CA VAL A 46 -5.45 -8.99 3.86
C VAL A 46 -4.55 -10.18 3.62
N ALA A 47 -4.97 -11.35 4.09
CA ALA A 47 -4.15 -12.57 4.04
C ALA A 47 -4.97 -13.75 3.51
N VAL A 48 -4.29 -14.63 2.78
CA VAL A 48 -4.82 -15.91 2.31
C VAL A 48 -3.83 -17.00 2.70
N MET A 49 -4.34 -18.15 3.12
CA MET A 49 -3.53 -19.32 3.43
C MET A 49 -2.74 -19.74 2.19
N ARG A 50 -1.44 -20.03 2.36
CA ARG A 50 -0.58 -20.51 1.28
C ARG A 50 -0.60 -22.03 1.19
N GLY A 51 -0.47 -22.55 -0.02
CA GLY A 51 -0.44 -24.00 -0.28
C GLY A 51 -1.84 -24.63 -0.26
N PRO A 52 -1.95 -25.94 -0.03
CA PRO A 52 -3.23 -26.67 -0.15
C PRO A 52 -4.23 -26.39 0.98
N LYS A 53 -3.85 -25.58 1.98
CA LYS A 53 -4.73 -25.21 3.09
C LYS A 53 -5.61 -24.04 2.67
N SER A 54 -6.92 -24.16 2.88
CA SER A 54 -7.88 -23.06 2.71
C SER A 54 -8.53 -22.69 4.04
N LEU A 55 -8.94 -21.42 4.17
CA LEU A 55 -9.80 -21.01 5.27
C LEU A 55 -11.19 -21.61 5.01
N LYS A 56 -11.74 -22.35 5.98
CA LYS A 56 -13.14 -22.79 5.91
C LYS A 56 -14.03 -21.68 6.47
N LEU A 57 -15.11 -21.37 5.76
CA LEU A 57 -16.19 -20.56 6.32
C LEU A 57 -16.87 -21.43 7.40
N ALA A 58 -17.04 -20.87 8.58
CA ALA A 58 -17.76 -21.51 9.69
C ALA A 58 -19.27 -21.49 9.44
#